data_AF-A0A0M9E0Y9-F1
#
_entry.id   AF-A0A0M9E0Y9-F1
#
_cell.length_a   1.000
_cell.length_b   1.000
_cell.length_c   1.000
_cell.angle_alpha   90.00
_cell.angle_beta   90.00
_cell.angle_gamma   90.00
#
_symmetry.space_group_name_H-M   'P 1'
#
loop_
_entity.id
_entity.type
_entity.pdbx_description
1 polymer ?
#
loop_
_entity_poly.entity_id
_entity_poly.type
_entity_poly.pdbx_seq_one_letter_code
_entity_poly.pdbx_strand_id
1 'polypeptide(L)'
;IDEAQEMLTVCLNEIRLLGSAVFDSQCLLATILCGDMRLPERFRTQELMAMGSRIRIRLILEPYDRKSLVSYVKHSLDQAGASHLMTENLIETLADHSAGNLRILNNLSSELLEVGAQKEVTQLDEKLYLEVFSTNRTSSKKRY
;
A
#
# COMPACT_ATOMS: atom_id res chain seq x y z
N ILE A 1 -3.09 -13.08 7.50
CA ILE A 1 -2.32 -13.78 6.46
C ILE A 1 -2.25 -12.87 5.27
N ASP A 2 -1.04 -12.48 4.89
CA ASP A 2 -0.78 -11.60 3.76
C ASP A 2 -0.57 -12.42 2.48
N GLU A 3 -0.80 -11.81 1.32
CA GLU A 3 -0.71 -12.44 0.01
C GLU A 3 -1.50 -13.77 -0.09
N ALA A 4 -2.68 -13.83 0.53
CA ALA A 4 -3.43 -15.07 0.70
C ALA A 4 -3.89 -15.69 -0.64
N GLN A 5 -3.87 -14.94 -1.74
CA GLN A 5 -4.10 -15.48 -3.09
C GLN A 5 -3.03 -16.50 -3.50
N GLU A 6 -1.84 -16.47 -2.90
CA GLU A 6 -0.75 -17.41 -3.18
C GLU A 6 -0.82 -18.67 -2.30
N MET A 7 -1.71 -18.70 -1.29
CA MET A 7 -1.85 -19.87 -0.42
C MET A 7 -2.42 -21.07 -1.16
N LEU A 8 -1.95 -22.27 -0.82
CA LEU A 8 -2.56 -23.50 -1.32
C LEU A 8 -4.02 -23.61 -0.87
N THR A 9 -4.89 -24.07 -1.77
CA THR A 9 -6.33 -24.27 -1.51
C THR A 9 -6.57 -25.16 -0.29
N VAL A 10 -5.74 -26.18 -0.08
CA VAL A 10 -5.83 -27.08 1.08
C VAL A 10 -5.62 -26.33 2.41
N CYS A 11 -4.64 -25.43 2.49
CA CYS A 11 -4.38 -24.64 3.69
C CYS A 11 -5.52 -23.66 4.00
N LEU A 12 -6.12 -23.05 2.96
CA LEU A 12 -7.30 -22.21 3.11
C LEU A 12 -8.49 -23.01 3.68
N ASN A 13 -8.67 -24.25 3.24
CA ASN A 13 -9.69 -25.15 3.79
C ASN A 13 -9.40 -25.60 5.23
N GLU A 14 -8.13 -25.73 5.62
CA GLU A 14 -7.76 -26.02 7.02
C GLU A 14 -8.08 -24.86 7.96
N ILE A 15 -7.85 -23.61 7.53
CA ILE A 15 -8.26 -22.42 8.30
C ILE A 15 -9.76 -22.46 8.61
N ARG A 16 -10.57 -22.89 7.63
CA ARG A 16 -12.01 -23.08 7.82
C ARG A 16 -12.31 -24.14 8.90
N LEU A 17 -11.55 -25.24 8.96
CA LEU A 17 -11.72 -26.28 9.98
C LEU A 17 -11.32 -25.77 11.37
N LEU A 18 -10.20 -25.06 11.46
CA LEU A 18 -9.69 -24.48 12.72
C LEU A 18 -10.66 -23.44 13.30
N GLY A 19 -11.27 -22.62 12.46
CA GLY A 19 -12.29 -21.65 12.88
C GLY A 19 -13.59 -22.27 13.41
N SER A 20 -13.83 -23.57 13.14
CA SER A 20 -15.03 -24.31 13.55
C SER A 20 -14.76 -25.34 14.67
N ALA A 21 -13.58 -25.32 15.29
CA ALA A 21 -13.10 -26.39 16.18
C ALA A 21 -13.92 -26.61 17.47
N VAL A 22 -14.92 -25.78 17.79
CA VAL A 22 -15.88 -26.01 18.89
C VAL A 22 -17.28 -25.50 18.48
N PHE A 23 -17.91 -26.18 17.51
CA PHE A 23 -19.34 -26.07 17.14
C PHE A 23 -20.01 -24.72 17.48
N ASP A 24 -19.56 -23.65 16.80
CA ASP A 24 -20.09 -22.27 16.80
C ASP A 24 -20.23 -21.56 18.17
N SER A 25 -19.79 -22.16 19.27
CA SER A 25 -19.99 -21.60 20.62
C SER A 25 -18.94 -20.56 20.99
N GLN A 26 -17.71 -20.72 20.45
CA GLN A 26 -16.60 -19.79 20.65
C GLN A 26 -15.76 -19.68 19.37
N CYS A 27 -15.53 -18.45 18.91
CA CYS A 27 -14.58 -18.19 17.83
C CYS A 27 -13.16 -18.27 18.41
N LEU A 28 -12.50 -19.42 18.23
CA LEU A 28 -11.14 -19.63 18.73
C LEU A 28 -10.06 -18.94 17.87
N LEU A 29 -10.41 -18.53 16.64
CA LEU A 29 -9.46 -17.98 15.67
C LEU A 29 -10.06 -16.84 14.85
N ALA A 30 -9.64 -15.61 15.14
CA ALA A 30 -9.88 -14.48 14.26
C ALA A 30 -8.86 -14.49 13.11
N THR A 31 -9.33 -14.73 11.89
CA THR A 31 -8.48 -14.74 10.69
C THR A 31 -8.75 -13.51 9.83
N ILE A 32 -7.70 -12.75 9.55
CA ILE A 32 -7.71 -11.68 8.54
C ILE A 32 -6.91 -12.19 7.33
N LEU A 33 -7.54 -12.18 6.15
CA LEU A 33 -6.92 -12.55 4.88
C LEU A 33 -6.74 -11.29 4.06
N CYS A 34 -5.50 -10.99 3.70
CA CYS A 34 -5.11 -9.87 2.87
C CYS A 34 -4.53 -10.40 1.56
N GLY A 35 -4.75 -9.67 0.48
CA GLY A 35 -4.30 -10.06 -0.84
C GLY A 35 -4.87 -9.13 -1.90
N ASP A 36 -4.50 -9.39 -3.15
CA ASP A 36 -5.04 -8.64 -4.28
C ASP A 36 -6.41 -9.17 -4.76
N MET A 37 -6.91 -8.60 -5.86
CA MET A 37 -8.22 -8.95 -6.42
C MET A 37 -8.34 -10.42 -6.86
N ARG A 38 -7.24 -11.16 -7.03
CA ARG A 38 -7.28 -12.61 -7.31
C ARG A 38 -7.84 -13.40 -6.11
N LEU A 39 -7.65 -12.90 -4.88
CA LEU A 39 -8.12 -13.59 -3.68
C LEU A 39 -9.66 -13.69 -3.61
N PRO A 40 -10.44 -12.59 -3.76
CA PRO A 40 -11.89 -12.68 -3.90
C PRO A 40 -12.36 -13.63 -5.01
N GLU A 41 -11.69 -13.64 -6.16
CA GLU A 41 -12.01 -14.56 -7.27
C GLU A 41 -11.80 -16.02 -6.86
N ARG A 42 -10.72 -16.33 -6.16
CA ARG A 42 -10.47 -17.68 -5.64
C ARG A 42 -11.59 -18.16 -4.73
N PHE A 43 -12.18 -17.30 -3.91
CA PHE A 43 -13.31 -17.68 -3.06
C PHE A 43 -14.62 -17.98 -3.81
N ARG A 44 -14.68 -17.72 -5.12
CA ARG A 44 -15.81 -18.08 -5.99
C ARG A 44 -15.63 -19.43 -6.67
N THR A 45 -14.44 -20.04 -6.60
CA THR A 45 -14.20 -21.37 -7.18
C THR A 45 -14.91 -22.46 -6.38
N GLN A 46 -15.24 -23.58 -7.04
CA GLN A 46 -15.93 -24.69 -6.39
C GLN A 46 -15.19 -25.22 -5.15
N GLU A 47 -13.85 -25.22 -5.19
CA GLU A 47 -12.99 -25.74 -4.11
C GLU A 47 -13.00 -24.87 -2.84
N LEU A 48 -13.29 -23.57 -2.97
CA LEU A 48 -13.25 -22.59 -1.88
C LEU A 48 -14.60 -21.91 -1.62
N MET A 49 -15.65 -22.23 -2.37
CA MET A 49 -16.98 -21.64 -2.24
C MET A 49 -17.53 -21.72 -0.80
N ALA A 50 -17.32 -22.86 -0.13
CA ALA A 50 -17.76 -23.07 1.25
C ALA A 50 -16.96 -22.26 2.29
N MET A 51 -15.72 -21.89 1.99
CA MET A 51 -14.93 -20.96 2.80
C MET A 51 -15.36 -19.52 2.51
N GLY A 52 -15.50 -19.18 1.23
CA GLY A 52 -15.90 -17.86 0.75
C GLY A 52 -17.23 -17.38 1.33
N SER A 53 -18.19 -18.28 1.50
CA SER A 53 -19.52 -17.98 2.08
C SER A 53 -19.47 -17.63 3.58
N ARG A 54 -18.40 -17.99 4.29
CA ARG A 54 -18.22 -17.67 5.72
C ARG A 54 -17.52 -16.32 5.96
N ILE A 55 -16.95 -15.73 4.91
CA ILE A 55 -16.29 -14.42 4.99
C ILE A 55 -17.38 -13.33 5.03
N ARG A 56 -17.74 -12.90 6.24
CA ARG A 56 -18.79 -11.89 6.48
C ARG A 56 -18.38 -10.48 6.09
N ILE A 57 -17.12 -10.12 6.34
CA ILE A 57 -16.60 -8.77 6.11
C ILE A 57 -15.59 -8.85 4.98
N ARG A 58 -15.81 -8.02 3.95
CA ARG A 58 -14.91 -7.86 2.81
C ARG A 58 -14.63 -6.38 2.67
N LEU A 59 -13.36 -6.01 2.79
CA LEU A 59 -12.90 -4.64 2.59
C LEU A 59 -12.05 -4.62 1.33
N ILE A 60 -12.50 -3.85 0.33
CA ILE A 60 -11.71 -3.57 -0.86
C ILE A 60 -11.07 -2.21 -0.64
N LEU A 61 -9.74 -2.17 -0.65
CA LEU A 61 -9.00 -0.92 -0.55
C LEU A 61 -9.03 -0.21 -1.90
N GLU A 62 -9.55 1.00 -1.92
CA GLU A 62 -9.54 1.87 -3.09
C GLU A 62 -8.29 2.76 -3.07
N PRO A 63 -7.85 3.27 -4.24
CA PRO A 63 -6.83 4.31 -4.28
C PRO A 63 -7.23 5.50 -3.40
N TYR A 64 -6.27 6.06 -2.68
CA TYR A 64 -6.52 7.22 -1.81
C TYR A 64 -6.88 8.46 -2.65
N ASP A 65 -7.75 9.30 -2.11
CA ASP A 65 -7.98 10.61 -2.70
C ASP A 65 -6.80 11.56 -2.46
N ARG A 66 -6.70 12.59 -3.30
CA ARG A 66 -5.62 13.60 -3.23
C ARG A 66 -5.49 14.23 -1.83
N LYS A 67 -6.59 14.55 -1.15
CA LYS A 67 -6.53 15.24 0.15
C LYS A 67 -5.98 14.31 1.22
N SER A 68 -6.35 13.03 1.18
CA SER A 68 -5.79 12.01 2.08
C SER A 68 -4.29 11.86 1.88
N LEU A 69 -3.80 11.86 0.63
CA LEU A 69 -2.38 11.78 0.32
C LEU A 69 -1.60 13.01 0.83
N VAL A 70 -2.10 14.22 0.56
CA VAL A 70 -1.49 15.47 1.07
C VAL A 70 -1.43 15.45 2.60
N SER A 71 -2.54 15.06 3.25
CA SER A 71 -2.62 14.99 4.71
C SER A 71 -1.64 13.95 5.28
N TYR A 72 -1.49 12.81 4.59
CA TYR A 72 -0.54 11.76 4.95
C TYR A 72 0.92 12.26 4.90
N VAL A 73 1.32 12.99 3.85
CA VAL A 73 2.69 13.53 3.75
C VAL A 73 2.94 14.55 4.85
N LYS A 74 2.01 15.50 5.04
CA LYS A 74 2.12 16.51 6.10
C LYS A 74 2.24 15.88 7.48
N HIS A 75 1.39 14.89 7.78
CA HIS A 75 1.46 14.16 9.03
C HIS A 75 2.80 13.43 9.17
N SER A 76 3.30 12.78 8.12
CA SER A 76 4.58 12.08 8.15
C SER A 76 5.76 13.03 8.42
N LEU A 77 5.75 14.22 7.80
CA LEU A 77 6.77 15.25 8.03
C LEU A 77 6.69 15.83 9.46
N ASP A 78 5.48 16.06 9.96
CA ASP A 78 5.25 16.54 11.32
C ASP A 78 5.74 15.53 12.38
N GLN A 79 5.42 14.25 12.20
CA GLN A 79 5.91 13.18 13.07
C GLN A 79 7.44 13.03 13.03
N ALA A 80 8.07 13.37 11.91
CA ALA A 80 9.52 13.41 11.78
C ALA A 80 10.16 14.71 12.35
N GLY A 81 9.37 15.68 12.81
CA GLY A 81 9.86 16.99 13.25
C GLY A 81 10.35 17.89 12.10
N ALA A 82 9.98 17.57 10.87
CA ALA A 82 10.49 18.18 9.64
C ALA A 82 9.36 18.80 8.80
N SER A 83 8.37 19.41 9.45
CA SER A 83 7.18 20.00 8.80
C SER A 83 7.48 21.10 7.78
N HIS A 84 8.68 21.69 7.82
CA HIS A 84 9.15 22.71 6.89
C HIS A 84 9.96 22.17 5.70
N LEU A 85 10.26 20.87 5.69
CA LEU A 85 11.21 20.24 4.77
C LEU A 85 10.71 20.23 3.32
N MET A 86 9.41 20.13 3.09
CA MET A 86 8.82 20.15 1.75
C MET A 86 7.90 21.36 1.61
N THR A 87 7.95 22.03 0.45
CA THR A 87 6.98 23.08 0.13
C THR A 87 5.58 22.50 -0.11
N GLU A 88 4.54 23.28 0.16
CA GLU A 88 3.14 22.86 -0.08
C GLU A 88 2.93 22.37 -1.51
N ASN A 89 3.41 23.17 -2.46
CA ASN A 89 3.48 22.92 -3.89
C ASN A 89 4.09 21.55 -4.25
N LEU A 90 5.22 21.19 -3.61
CA LEU A 90 5.83 19.88 -3.80
C LEU A 90 4.95 18.75 -3.28
N ILE A 91 4.35 18.91 -2.09
CA ILE A 91 3.48 17.90 -1.49
C ILE A 91 2.26 17.63 -2.40
N GLU A 92 1.67 18.70 -2.93
CA GLU A 92 0.58 18.63 -3.88
C GLU A 92 0.98 17.89 -5.16
N THR A 93 2.13 18.26 -5.74
CA THR A 93 2.70 17.61 -6.93
C THR A 93 2.90 16.11 -6.70
N LEU A 94 3.48 15.72 -5.57
CA LEU A 94 3.69 14.33 -5.19
C LEU A 94 2.36 13.56 -5.06
N ALA A 95 1.36 14.18 -4.44
CA ALA A 95 0.03 13.57 -4.31
C ALA A 95 -0.61 13.33 -5.69
N ASP A 96 -0.55 14.32 -6.58
CA ASP A 96 -1.12 14.22 -7.93
C ASP A 96 -0.42 13.13 -8.77
N HIS A 97 0.91 13.05 -8.71
CA HIS A 97 1.68 12.06 -9.45
C HIS A 97 1.59 10.64 -8.88
N SER A 98 1.25 10.49 -7.60
CA SER A 98 1.10 9.17 -6.97
C SER A 98 -0.19 8.44 -7.36
N ALA A 99 -1.17 9.13 -7.95
CA ALA A 99 -2.44 8.58 -8.41
C ALA A 99 -3.15 7.69 -7.35
N GLY A 100 -3.16 8.12 -6.09
CA GLY A 100 -3.78 7.40 -4.98
C GLY A 100 -2.95 6.25 -4.41
N ASN A 101 -1.72 6.03 -4.87
CA ASN A 101 -0.85 4.94 -4.44
C ASN A 101 0.22 5.43 -3.45
N LEU A 102 0.04 5.10 -2.17
CA LEU A 102 0.99 5.45 -1.10
C LEU A 102 2.41 4.91 -1.34
N ARG A 103 2.56 3.75 -1.99
CA ARG A 103 3.89 3.19 -2.28
C ARG A 103 4.62 4.05 -3.31
N ILE A 104 3.93 4.49 -4.35
CA ILE A 104 4.51 5.40 -5.35
C ILE A 104 4.87 6.73 -4.68
N LEU A 105 3.94 7.29 -3.89
CA LEU A 105 4.17 8.52 -3.14
C LEU A 105 5.44 8.46 -2.28
N ASN A 106 5.55 7.43 -1.42
CA ASN A 106 6.69 7.24 -0.54
C ASN A 106 8.00 7.05 -1.30
N ASN A 107 7.97 6.34 -2.42
CA ASN A 107 9.16 6.14 -3.25
C ASN A 107 9.65 7.47 -3.85
N LEU A 108 8.74 8.27 -4.43
CA LEU A 108 9.07 9.59 -4.97
C LEU A 108 9.62 10.51 -3.86
N SER A 109 8.97 10.55 -2.71
CA SER A 109 9.44 11.32 -1.55
C SER A 109 10.81 10.87 -1.07
N SER A 110 11.06 9.56 -1.00
CA SER A 110 12.35 9.00 -0.56
C SER A 110 13.47 9.36 -1.52
N GLU A 111 13.23 9.30 -2.83
CA GLU A 111 14.23 9.67 -3.84
C GLU A 111 14.56 11.17 -3.76
N LEU A 112 13.56 12.04 -3.54
CA LEU A 112 13.80 13.46 -3.31
C LEU A 112 14.57 13.74 -2.02
N LEU A 113 14.28 13.01 -0.95
CA LEU A 113 15.01 13.14 0.30
C LEU A 113 16.48 12.73 0.13
N GLU A 114 16.74 11.66 -0.60
CA GLU A 114 18.11 11.20 -0.91
C GLU A 114 18.88 12.23 -1.74
N VAL A 115 18.30 12.71 -2.85
CA VAL A 115 18.95 13.72 -3.69
C VAL A 115 19.09 15.04 -2.94
N GLY A 116 18.09 15.41 -2.14
CA GLY A 116 18.11 16.63 -1.35
C GLY A 116 19.22 16.62 -0.30
N ALA A 117 19.42 15.48 0.36
CA ALA A 117 20.52 15.28 1.29
C ALA A 117 21.88 15.36 0.59
N GLN A 118 22.03 14.74 -0.59
CA GLN A 118 23.27 14.80 -1.38
C GLN A 118 23.63 16.22 -1.83
N LYS A 119 22.62 17.06 -2.11
CA LYS A 119 22.80 18.45 -2.52
C LYS A 119 22.83 19.45 -1.36
N GLU A 120 22.71 18.96 -0.12
CA GLU A 120 22.65 19.78 1.10
C GLU A 120 21.56 20.87 1.04
N VAL A 121 20.43 20.59 0.38
CA VAL A 121 19.30 21.55 0.34
C VAL A 121 18.51 21.47 1.64
N THR A 122 18.16 22.63 2.18
CA THR A 122 17.42 22.75 3.45
C THR A 122 15.90 22.63 3.26
N GLN A 123 15.41 22.74 2.03
CA GLN A 123 13.99 22.61 1.69
C GLN A 123 13.85 22.01 0.28
N LEU A 124 12.92 21.08 0.14
CA LEU A 124 12.58 20.40 -1.11
C LEU A 124 11.40 21.12 -1.78
N ASP A 125 11.54 21.43 -3.06
CA ASP A 125 10.53 22.14 -3.85
C ASP A 125 10.22 21.43 -5.19
N GLU A 126 9.24 21.97 -5.93
CA GLU A 126 8.88 21.46 -7.25
C GLU A 126 10.04 21.51 -8.25
N LYS A 127 11.01 22.41 -8.09
CA LYS A 127 12.16 22.49 -9.00
C LYS A 127 13.05 21.28 -8.84
N LEU A 128 13.32 20.87 -7.60
CA LEU A 128 14.05 19.63 -7.34
C LEU A 128 13.29 18.41 -7.87
N TYR A 129 11.97 18.38 -7.70
CA TYR A 129 11.12 17.34 -8.28
C TYR A 129 11.28 17.24 -9.80
N LEU A 130 11.16 18.37 -10.50
CA LEU A 130 11.36 18.40 -11.95
C LEU A 130 12.78 17.99 -12.30
N GLU A 131 13.81 18.45 -11.60
CA GLU A 131 15.19 18.06 -11.90
C GLU A 131 15.40 16.53 -11.84
N VAL A 132 14.89 15.89 -10.78
CA VAL A 132 15.03 14.45 -10.53
C VAL A 132 14.21 13.63 -11.52
N PHE A 133 12.95 14.02 -11.78
CA PHE A 133 12.01 13.19 -12.53
C PHE A 133 11.76 13.62 -13.99
N SER A 134 12.15 14.82 -14.41
CA SER A 134 12.02 15.25 -15.82
C SER A 134 13.11 14.64 -16.71
N THR A 135 14.25 14.25 -16.15
CA THR A 135 15.43 13.82 -16.90
C THR A 135 15.50 12.30 -17.12
N ASN A 136 14.71 11.50 -16.41
CA ASN A 136 14.78 10.02 -16.43
C ASN A 136 13.56 9.34 -17.07
N ARG A 137 13.25 9.67 -18.32
CA ARG A 137 12.48 8.76 -19.21
C ARG A 137 13.34 7.69 -19.88
N THR A 138 14.63 7.58 -19.55
CA THR A 138 15.54 6.60 -20.18
C THR A 138 16.07 5.53 -19.22
N SER A 139 15.56 4.31 -19.47
CA SER A 139 16.09 2.99 -19.11
C SER A 139 16.07 2.56 -17.63
N SER A 140 15.07 1.75 -17.29
CA SER A 140 15.19 0.78 -16.20
C SER A 140 16.38 -0.14 -16.48
N LYS A 141 17.46 0.02 -15.70
CA LYS A 141 18.48 -1.04 -15.60
C LYS A 141 17.84 -2.22 -14.90
N LYS A 142 17.42 -3.23 -15.69
CA LYS A 142 17.22 -4.60 -15.22
C LYS A 142 18.51 -5.05 -14.53
N ARG A 143 18.47 -5.24 -13.20
CA ARG A 143 19.45 -6.07 -12.51
C ARG A 143 19.00 -7.53 -12.68
N TYR A 144 19.85 -8.31 -13.34
CA TYR A 144 19.76 -9.76 -13.49
C TYR A 144 19.99 -10.45 -12.15
#